data_AF-A0AAU5UAX9-F1
#
_entry.id   AF-A0AAU5UAX9-F1
#
_cell.length_a   1.000
_cell.length_b   1.000
_cell.length_c   1.000
_cell.angle_alpha   90.00
_cell.angle_beta   90.00
_cell.angle_gamma   90.00
#
_symmetry.space_group_name_H-M   'P 1'
#
loop_
_entity.id
_entity.type
_entity.pdbx_description
1 polymer ?
#
loop_
_entity_poly.entity_id
_entity_poly.type
_entity_poly.pdbx_seq_one_letter_code
_entity_poly.pdbx_strand_id
1 'polypeptide(L)'
;MASYKQLAEYSVPAAAVGVAAGFIAGGLAGFAGQPFGWAVLTGFGLGVPLVLFGAGYAVLAALGKVPAGVFAPAAVYWAVAFPLSLLVHAVVTSWVITGTPGLPPEVGKFLAFRALVSMGFAIGFLWMHEQLGRLWWPRILDHNIYARRTVEAYAHLATALEARKAATGRGRKKRVA
;
A
#
# COMPACT_ATOMS: atom_id res chain seq x y z
N MET A 1 -17.89 -16.59 8.66
CA MET A 1 -17.03 -15.59 9.33
C MET A 1 -15.73 -15.45 8.55
N ALA A 2 -15.17 -14.25 8.46
CA ALA A 2 -13.88 -14.05 7.82
C ALA A 2 -12.78 -14.81 8.61
N SER A 3 -12.00 -15.64 7.94
CA SER A 3 -10.85 -16.28 8.58
C SER A 3 -9.72 -15.25 8.70
N TYR A 4 -9.33 -14.90 9.92
CA TYR A 4 -8.22 -13.97 10.18
C TYR A 4 -6.92 -14.42 9.50
N LYS A 5 -6.68 -15.73 9.46
CA LYS A 5 -5.52 -16.32 8.77
C LYS A 5 -5.54 -16.01 7.27
N GLN A 6 -6.68 -16.23 6.61
CA GLN A 6 -6.82 -15.93 5.18
C GLN A 6 -6.69 -14.43 4.89
N LEU A 7 -7.21 -13.56 5.77
CA LEU A 7 -7.02 -12.11 5.63
C LEU A 7 -5.55 -11.72 5.77
N ALA A 8 -4.84 -12.29 6.75
CA ALA A 8 -3.43 -12.02 6.96
C ALA A 8 -2.59 -12.45 5.74
N GLU A 9 -2.81 -13.66 5.22
CA GLU A 9 -2.16 -14.16 4.00
C GLU A 9 -2.47 -13.30 2.78
N TYR A 10 -3.72 -12.85 2.62
CA TYR A 10 -4.11 -11.96 1.52
C TYR A 10 -3.40 -10.60 1.59
N SER A 11 -3.16 -10.10 2.80
CA SER A 11 -2.54 -8.79 3.06
C SER A 11 -1.03 -8.77 2.91
N VAL A 12 -0.35 -9.91 2.73
CA VAL A 12 1.12 -10.01 2.59
C VAL A 12 1.68 -9.03 1.55
N PRO A 13 1.12 -8.89 0.34
CA PRO A 13 1.61 -7.93 -0.65
C PRO A 13 1.60 -6.49 -0.14
N ALA A 14 0.52 -6.06 0.54
CA ALA A 14 0.41 -4.71 1.08
C ALA A 14 1.35 -4.48 2.27
N ALA A 15 1.47 -5.46 3.15
CA ALA A 15 2.42 -5.43 4.26
C ALA A 15 3.87 -5.32 3.75
N ALA A 16 4.22 -6.07 2.70
CA ALA A 16 5.54 -6.02 2.09
C ALA A 16 5.88 -4.62 1.53
N VAL A 17 4.91 -3.88 0.99
CA VAL A 17 5.13 -2.47 0.59
C VAL A 17 5.53 -1.61 1.78
N GLY A 18 4.84 -1.75 2.92
CA GLY A 18 5.17 -1.02 4.15
C GLY A 18 6.56 -1.35 4.68
N VAL A 19 6.95 -2.63 4.63
CA VAL A 19 8.30 -3.08 4.99
C VAL A 19 9.35 -2.44 4.08
N ALA A 20 9.14 -2.49 2.76
CA ALA A 20 10.04 -1.88 1.79
C ALA A 20 10.17 -0.36 2.01
N ALA A 21 9.06 0.33 2.27
CA ALA A 21 9.06 1.76 2.57
C ALA A 21 9.84 2.08 3.85
N GLY A 22 9.73 1.25 4.90
CA GLY A 22 10.52 1.38 6.13
C GLY A 22 12.02 1.24 5.87
N PHE A 23 12.43 0.22 5.09
CA PHE A 23 13.84 0.05 4.70
C PHE A 23 14.36 1.23 3.88
N ILE A 24 13.57 1.73 2.92
CA ILE A 24 13.92 2.91 2.13
C ILE A 24 14.09 4.13 3.03
N ALA A 25 13.15 4.36 3.96
CA ALA A 25 13.21 5.51 4.87
C ALA A 25 14.45 5.44 5.80
N GLY A 26 14.72 4.29 6.40
CA GLY A 26 15.91 4.08 7.23
C GLY A 26 17.21 4.19 6.42
N GLY A 27 17.24 3.62 5.22
CA GLY A 27 18.38 3.72 4.30
C GLY A 27 18.67 5.16 3.87
N LEU A 28 17.63 5.95 3.55
CA LEU A 28 17.77 7.37 3.24
C LEU A 28 18.26 8.18 4.45
N ALA A 29 17.81 7.86 5.66
CA ALA A 29 18.32 8.51 6.87
C ALA A 29 19.83 8.22 7.07
N GLY A 30 20.25 6.97 6.91
CA GLY A 30 21.67 6.61 6.97
C GLY A 30 22.49 7.29 5.86
N PHE A 31 21.98 7.31 4.63
CA PHE A 31 22.62 8.00 3.50
C PHE A 31 22.75 9.51 3.73
N ALA A 32 21.78 10.13 4.42
CA ALA A 32 21.83 11.54 4.82
C ALA A 32 22.82 11.83 5.97
N GLY A 33 23.63 10.85 6.39
CA GLY A 33 24.65 11.01 7.43
C GLY A 33 24.09 10.94 8.86
N GLN A 34 22.85 10.47 9.05
CA GLN A 34 22.31 10.30 10.39
C GLN A 34 22.96 9.12 11.11
N PRO A 35 23.07 9.16 12.45
CA PRO A 35 23.55 8.04 13.24
C PRO A 35 22.75 6.76 12.97
N PHE A 36 23.38 5.59 13.12
CA PHE A 36 22.71 4.30 12.88
C PHE A 36 21.41 4.15 13.68
N GLY A 37 21.38 4.60 14.94
CA GLY A 37 20.17 4.59 15.77
C GLY A 37 19.02 5.40 15.17
N TRP A 38 19.30 6.53 14.51
CA TRP A 38 18.30 7.33 13.80
C TRP A 38 17.76 6.63 12.56
N ALA A 39 18.63 5.94 11.81
CA ALA A 39 18.22 5.16 10.65
C ALA A 39 17.28 4.01 11.05
N VAL A 40 17.63 3.28 12.12
CA VAL A 40 16.79 2.20 12.68
C VAL A 40 15.46 2.76 13.19
N LEU A 41 15.49 3.85 13.96
CA LEU A 41 14.30 4.52 14.47
C LEU A 41 13.38 4.97 13.34
N THR A 42 13.94 5.58 12.29
CA THR A 42 13.18 6.02 11.12
C THR A 42 12.54 4.84 10.40
N GLY A 43 13.32 3.78 10.19
CA GLY A 43 12.85 2.59 9.49
C GLY A 43 11.70 1.89 10.20
N PHE A 44 11.79 1.67 11.50
CA PHE A 44 10.73 1.02 12.27
C PHE A 44 9.58 1.98 12.63
N GLY A 45 9.90 3.19 13.07
CA GLY A 45 8.92 4.20 13.48
C GLY A 45 7.97 4.60 12.35
N LEU A 46 8.44 4.55 11.10
CA LEU A 46 7.60 4.74 9.92
C LEU A 46 7.13 3.42 9.30
N GLY A 47 7.99 2.39 9.23
CA GLY A 47 7.67 1.12 8.60
C GLY A 47 6.52 0.38 9.26
N VAL A 48 6.49 0.32 10.60
CA VAL A 48 5.43 -0.37 11.34
C VAL A 48 4.03 0.20 11.05
N PRO A 49 3.77 1.52 11.18
CA PRO A 49 2.46 2.05 10.85
C PRO A 49 2.11 1.85 9.36
N LEU A 50 3.08 1.98 8.45
CA LEU A 50 2.83 1.72 7.02
C LEU A 50 2.44 0.27 6.74
N VAL A 51 3.05 -0.71 7.43
CA VAL A 51 2.66 -2.13 7.35
C VAL A 51 1.23 -2.32 7.83
N LEU A 52 0.88 -1.74 8.97
CA LEU A 52 -0.45 -1.85 9.56
C LEU A 52 -1.52 -1.23 8.67
N PHE A 53 -1.30 0.00 8.20
CA PHE A 53 -2.24 0.66 7.29
C PHE A 53 -2.27 -0.01 5.91
N GLY A 54 -1.15 -0.51 5.40
CA GLY A 54 -1.13 -1.30 4.17
C GLY A 54 -1.99 -2.56 4.30
N ALA A 55 -1.80 -3.33 5.38
CA ALA A 55 -2.62 -4.50 5.66
C ALA A 55 -4.10 -4.15 5.85
N GLY A 56 -4.40 -3.03 6.51
CA GLY A 56 -5.77 -2.51 6.65
C GLY A 56 -6.43 -2.21 5.30
N TYR A 57 -5.69 -1.59 4.37
CA TYR A 57 -6.17 -1.37 3.00
C TYR A 57 -6.46 -2.70 2.28
N ALA A 58 -5.56 -3.67 2.39
CA ALA A 58 -5.75 -4.98 1.77
C ALA A 58 -6.96 -5.73 2.35
N VAL A 59 -7.23 -5.60 3.66
CA VAL A 59 -8.45 -6.16 4.27
C VAL A 59 -9.71 -5.47 3.70
N LEU A 60 -9.71 -4.14 3.53
CA LEU A 60 -10.84 -3.44 2.91
C LEU A 60 -11.08 -3.91 1.46
N ALA A 61 -10.01 -4.13 0.71
CA ALA A 61 -10.07 -4.68 -0.64
C ALA A 61 -10.59 -6.13 -0.65
N ALA A 62 -10.09 -7.00 0.25
CA ALA A 62 -10.53 -8.38 0.38
C ALA A 62 -12.03 -8.51 0.71
N LEU A 63 -12.54 -7.56 1.51
CA LEU A 63 -13.95 -7.49 1.87
C LEU A 63 -14.83 -6.82 0.80
N GLY A 64 -14.26 -6.40 -0.33
CA GLY A 64 -14.98 -5.73 -1.42
C GLY A 64 -15.44 -4.30 -1.11
N LYS A 65 -14.95 -3.69 -0.03
CA LYS A 65 -15.25 -2.30 0.33
C LYS A 65 -14.48 -1.30 -0.53
N VAL A 66 -13.35 -1.73 -1.08
CA VAL A 66 -12.54 -0.96 -2.01
C VAL A 66 -12.43 -1.75 -3.31
N PRO A 67 -12.83 -1.18 -4.47
CA PRO A 67 -12.66 -1.86 -5.74
C PRO A 67 -11.17 -2.02 -6.07
N ALA A 68 -10.79 -3.24 -6.48
CA ALA A 68 -9.42 -3.57 -6.83
C ALA A 68 -8.95 -2.77 -8.06
N GLY A 69 -7.72 -2.25 -8.02
CA GLY A 69 -7.10 -1.50 -9.11
C GLY A 69 -7.66 -0.10 -9.39
N VAL A 70 -8.53 0.41 -8.53
CA VAL A 70 -9.03 1.79 -8.65
C VAL A 70 -8.22 2.71 -7.75
N PHE A 71 -7.70 3.79 -8.35
CA PHE A 71 -6.86 4.75 -7.64
C PHE A 71 -7.60 5.60 -6.60
N ALA A 72 -8.79 6.11 -6.95
CA ALA A 72 -9.49 7.08 -6.10
C ALA A 72 -9.72 6.58 -4.65
N PRO A 73 -10.17 5.33 -4.40
CA PRO A 73 -10.25 4.80 -3.04
C PRO A 73 -8.91 4.71 -2.32
N ALA A 74 -7.83 4.35 -3.04
CA ALA A 74 -6.48 4.29 -2.46
C ALA A 74 -6.01 5.69 -2.07
N ALA A 75 -6.26 6.69 -2.91
CA ALA A 75 -5.95 8.09 -2.62
C ALA A 75 -6.68 8.59 -1.37
N VAL A 76 -7.99 8.34 -1.25
CA VAL A 76 -8.78 8.74 -0.07
C VAL A 76 -8.29 8.04 1.20
N TYR A 77 -8.00 6.73 1.12
CA TYR A 77 -7.47 5.97 2.24
C TYR A 77 -6.12 6.53 2.72
N TRP A 78 -5.19 6.73 1.78
CA TRP A 78 -3.84 7.19 2.10
C TRP A 78 -3.76 8.68 2.44
N ALA A 79 -4.73 9.51 2.03
CA ALA A 79 -4.87 10.88 2.50
C ALA A 79 -5.00 10.98 4.02
N VAL A 80 -5.47 9.90 4.68
CA VAL A 80 -5.55 9.80 6.14
C VAL A 80 -4.41 8.93 6.69
N ALA A 81 -4.24 7.72 6.16
CA ALA A 81 -3.29 6.76 6.69
C ALA A 81 -1.82 7.23 6.61
N PHE A 82 -1.44 7.97 5.55
CA PHE A 82 -0.07 8.43 5.37
C PHE A 82 0.31 9.53 6.37
N PRO A 83 -0.48 10.61 6.54
CA PRO A 83 -0.25 11.59 7.61
C PRO A 83 -0.22 10.97 9.00
N LEU A 84 -1.10 10.01 9.29
CA LEU A 84 -1.11 9.32 10.59
C LEU A 84 0.16 8.49 10.80
N SER A 85 0.65 7.81 9.76
CA SER A 85 1.92 7.07 9.83
C SER A 85 3.09 8.01 10.16
N LEU A 86 3.12 9.18 9.52
CA LEU A 86 4.14 10.20 9.79
C LEU A 86 3.96 10.86 11.15
N LEU A 87 2.73 10.98 11.66
CA LEU A 87 2.47 11.48 13.00
C LEU A 87 2.99 10.50 14.06
N VAL A 88 2.72 9.20 13.89
CA VAL A 88 3.27 8.15 14.75
C VAL A 88 4.79 8.21 14.74
N HIS A 89 5.40 8.29 13.55
CA HIS A 89 6.84 8.43 13.43
C HIS A 89 7.35 9.69 14.16
N ALA A 90 6.70 10.84 14.02
CA ALA A 90 7.09 12.06 14.72
C ALA A 90 7.01 11.93 16.25
N VAL A 91 5.94 11.32 16.77
CA VAL A 91 5.74 11.10 18.21
C VAL A 91 6.79 10.14 18.76
N VAL A 92 7.01 9.01 18.07
CA VAL A 92 8.02 8.02 18.46
C VAL A 92 9.41 8.63 18.43
N THR A 93 9.72 9.41 17.40
CA THR A 93 11.01 10.10 17.28
C THR A 93 11.21 11.12 18.39
N SER A 94 10.21 11.94 18.72
CA SER A 94 10.26 12.84 19.88
C SER A 94 10.51 12.05 21.16
N TRP A 95 9.75 10.98 21.39
CA TRP A 95 9.86 10.19 22.61
C TRP A 95 11.26 9.59 22.80
N VAL A 96 11.85 9.04 21.74
CA VAL A 96 13.18 8.44 21.80
C VAL A 96 14.29 9.47 22.03
N ILE A 97 14.14 10.70 21.51
CA ILE A 97 15.18 11.74 21.60
C ILE A 97 15.07 12.54 22.89
N THR A 98 13.87 12.99 23.25
CA THR A 98 13.64 13.90 24.38
C THR A 98 13.24 13.17 25.67
N GLY A 99 12.98 11.85 25.59
CA GLY A 99 12.45 11.06 26.70
C GLY A 99 10.96 11.28 26.95
N THR A 100 10.30 12.15 26.19
CA THR A 100 8.88 12.50 26.36
C THR A 100 8.14 12.47 25.03
N PRO A 101 6.93 11.87 24.98
CA PRO A 101 6.14 11.90 23.75
C PRO A 101 5.72 13.35 23.47
N GLY A 102 6.02 13.81 22.26
CA GLY A 102 5.70 15.16 21.79
C GLY A 102 4.94 15.12 20.47
N LEU A 103 3.93 15.98 20.35
CA LEU A 103 3.26 16.22 19.07
C LEU A 103 4.05 17.25 18.25
N PRO A 104 4.03 17.15 16.90
CA PRO A 104 4.64 18.17 16.07
C PRO A 104 3.96 19.54 16.31
N PRO A 105 4.73 20.64 16.21
CA PRO A 105 4.16 21.99 16.24
C PRO A 105 3.06 22.10 15.18
N GLU A 106 1.92 22.68 15.54
CA GLU A 106 0.77 22.89 14.65
C GLU A 106 0.30 21.61 13.93
N VAL A 107 -0.14 20.61 14.70
CA VAL A 107 -0.61 19.30 14.21
C VAL A 107 -1.55 19.39 13.00
N GLY A 108 -2.45 20.37 12.97
CA GLY A 108 -3.36 20.58 11.84
C GLY A 108 -2.61 20.85 10.53
N LYS A 109 -1.61 21.75 10.53
CA LYS A 109 -0.79 22.04 9.34
C LYS A 109 0.10 20.86 8.98
N PHE A 110 0.65 20.18 9.99
CA PHE A 110 1.44 18.96 9.81
C PHE A 110 0.66 17.89 9.03
N LEU A 111 -0.59 17.64 9.42
CA LEU A 111 -1.47 16.64 8.80
C LEU A 111 -1.92 17.10 7.41
N ALA A 112 -2.37 18.34 7.26
CA ALA A 112 -2.86 18.86 5.99
C ALA A 112 -1.79 18.80 4.89
N PHE A 113 -0.55 19.23 5.18
CA PHE A 113 0.53 19.17 4.21
C PHE A 113 0.85 17.72 3.79
N ARG A 114 0.89 16.79 4.74
CA ARG A 114 1.16 15.37 4.44
C ARG A 114 0.03 14.72 3.67
N ALA A 115 -1.21 15.15 3.89
CA ALA A 115 -2.35 14.66 3.12
C ALA A 115 -2.22 15.06 1.65
N LEU A 116 -1.76 16.28 1.35
CA LEU A 116 -1.51 16.74 -0.02
C LEU A 116 -0.42 15.91 -0.70
N VAL A 117 0.66 15.59 0.01
CA VAL A 117 1.80 14.81 -0.54
C VAL A 117 1.49 13.31 -0.61
N SER A 118 0.52 12.81 0.16
CA SER A 118 0.16 11.39 0.23
C SER A 118 -0.20 10.77 -1.12
N MET A 119 -0.63 11.58 -2.09
CA MET A 119 -1.03 11.12 -3.41
C MET A 119 0.08 10.35 -4.13
N GLY A 120 1.33 10.84 -4.05
CA GLY A 120 2.48 10.16 -4.64
C GLY A 120 2.74 8.81 -4.00
N PHE A 121 2.61 8.74 -2.67
CA PHE A 121 2.70 7.48 -1.94
C PHE A 121 1.56 6.52 -2.31
N ALA A 122 0.33 7.01 -2.41
CA ALA A 122 -0.84 6.20 -2.76
C ALA A 122 -0.69 5.52 -4.13
N ILE A 123 -0.17 6.24 -5.14
CA ILE A 123 0.10 5.69 -6.47
C ILE A 123 1.14 4.57 -6.38
N GLY A 124 2.29 4.86 -5.75
CA GLY A 124 3.37 3.88 -5.60
C GLY A 124 2.95 2.65 -4.81
N PHE A 125 2.17 2.85 -3.74
CA PHE A 125 1.62 1.78 -2.93
C PHE A 125 0.67 0.91 -3.73
N LEU A 126 -0.31 1.50 -4.41
CA LEU A 126 -1.29 0.74 -5.19
C LEU A 126 -0.59 -0.10 -6.26
N TRP A 127 0.33 0.52 -6.99
CA TRP A 127 1.10 -0.17 -8.00
C TRP A 127 1.91 -1.34 -7.42
N MET A 128 2.70 -1.11 -6.37
CA MET A 128 3.53 -2.16 -5.78
C MET A 128 2.66 -3.28 -5.17
N HIS A 129 1.56 -2.92 -4.50
CA HIS A 129 0.59 -3.85 -3.94
C HIS A 129 0.02 -4.78 -5.02
N GLU A 130 -0.37 -4.23 -6.17
CA GLU A 130 -0.86 -5.02 -7.30
C GLU A 130 0.24 -5.90 -7.91
N GLN A 131 1.45 -5.38 -8.09
CA GLN A 131 2.54 -6.15 -8.68
C GLN A 131 2.95 -7.34 -7.79
N LEU A 132 3.04 -7.11 -6.49
CA LEU A 132 3.28 -8.18 -5.52
C LEU A 132 2.07 -9.12 -5.43
N GLY A 133 0.85 -8.59 -5.49
CA GLY A 133 -0.40 -9.36 -5.48
C GLY A 133 -0.51 -10.32 -6.66
N ARG A 134 -0.14 -9.89 -7.86
CA ARG A 134 -0.10 -10.74 -9.07
C ARG A 134 0.83 -11.95 -8.92
N LEU A 135 1.91 -11.80 -8.17
CA LEU A 135 2.83 -12.90 -7.88
C LEU A 135 2.34 -13.76 -6.72
N TRP A 136 1.76 -13.15 -5.70
CA TRP A 136 1.43 -13.81 -4.44
C TRP A 136 0.08 -14.52 -4.44
N TRP A 137 -1.00 -13.84 -4.86
CA TRP A 137 -2.36 -14.38 -4.77
C TRP A 137 -2.55 -15.71 -5.51
N PRO A 138 -1.95 -15.96 -6.69
CA PRO A 138 -2.01 -17.27 -7.34
C PRO A 138 -1.48 -18.43 -6.49
N ARG A 139 -0.51 -18.17 -5.60
CA ARG A 139 0.12 -19.18 -4.75
C ARG A 139 -0.73 -19.62 -3.57
N ILE A 140 -1.75 -18.84 -3.22
CA ILE A 140 -2.64 -19.10 -2.07
C ILE A 140 -4.09 -19.40 -2.49
N LEU A 141 -4.37 -19.51 -3.80
CA LEU A 141 -5.72 -19.70 -4.36
C LEU A 141 -6.47 -20.89 -3.78
N ASP A 142 -5.76 -21.98 -3.52
CA ASP A 142 -6.36 -23.26 -3.14
C ASP A 142 -7.05 -23.17 -1.77
N HIS A 143 -6.48 -22.39 -0.85
CA HIS A 143 -6.92 -22.30 0.54
C HIS A 143 -7.35 -20.90 0.97
N ASN A 144 -7.31 -19.90 0.08
CA ASN A 144 -7.68 -18.52 0.38
C ASN A 144 -8.80 -18.00 -0.53
N ILE A 145 -9.99 -17.87 0.06
CA ILE A 145 -11.20 -17.43 -0.68
C ILE A 145 -11.09 -15.99 -1.20
N TYR A 146 -10.36 -15.11 -0.51
CA TYR A 146 -10.19 -13.72 -0.90
C TYR A 146 -9.30 -13.60 -2.13
N ALA A 147 -8.17 -14.32 -2.11
CA ALA A 147 -7.28 -14.40 -3.27
C ALA A 147 -8.02 -14.95 -4.50
N ARG A 148 -8.84 -16.00 -4.31
CA ARG A 148 -9.65 -16.59 -5.38
C ARG A 148 -10.59 -15.58 -6.02
N ARG A 149 -11.40 -14.87 -5.22
CA ARG A 149 -12.32 -13.84 -5.72
C ARG A 149 -11.61 -12.73 -6.47
N THR A 150 -10.49 -12.25 -5.93
CA THR A 150 -9.71 -11.18 -6.57
C THR A 150 -9.16 -11.64 -7.92
N VAL A 151 -8.56 -12.83 -7.99
CA VAL A 151 -8.01 -13.37 -9.24
C VAL A 151 -9.10 -13.66 -10.27
N GLU A 152 -10.23 -14.25 -9.87
CA GLU A 152 -11.39 -14.46 -10.73
C GLU A 152 -11.93 -13.14 -11.29
N ALA A 153 -12.06 -12.10 -10.44
CA ALA A 153 -12.49 -10.78 -10.88
C ALA A 153 -11.54 -10.16 -11.93
N TYR A 154 -10.22 -10.28 -11.73
CA TYR A 154 -9.24 -9.83 -12.72
C TYR A 154 -9.30 -10.64 -14.03
N ALA A 155 -9.52 -11.96 -13.96
CA ALA A 155 -9.66 -12.81 -15.15
C ALA A 155 -10.93 -12.47 -15.96
N HIS A 156 -12.05 -12.24 -15.27
CA HIS A 156 -13.28 -11.77 -15.91
C HIS A 156 -13.10 -10.39 -16.57
N LEU A 157 -12.38 -9.47 -15.92
CA LEU A 157 -12.09 -8.16 -16.50
C LEU A 157 -11.20 -8.28 -17.75
N ALA A 158 -10.16 -9.12 -17.71
CA ALA A 158 -9.28 -9.35 -18.85
C ALA A 158 -10.03 -9.92 -20.06
N THR A 159 -10.82 -10.96 -19.85
CA THR A 159 -11.65 -11.58 -20.91
C THR A 159 -12.67 -10.60 -21.50
N ALA A 160 -13.32 -9.76 -20.67
CA ALA A 160 -14.22 -8.72 -21.15
C ALA A 160 -13.50 -7.63 -21.99
N LEU A 161 -12.30 -7.22 -21.58
CA LEU A 161 -11.49 -6.26 -22.34
C LEU A 161 -10.99 -6.84 -23.66
N GLU A 162 -10.60 -8.11 -23.69
CA GLU A 162 -10.23 -8.83 -24.92
C GLU A 162 -11.41 -8.93 -25.89
N ALA A 163 -12.59 -9.31 -25.40
CA ALA A 163 -13.81 -9.36 -26.22
C ALA A 163 -14.15 -7.97 -26.82
N ARG A 164 -14.03 -6.90 -26.02
CA ARG A 164 -14.21 -5.52 -26.51
C ARG A 164 -13.18 -5.12 -27.56
N LYS A 165 -11.92 -5.51 -27.38
CA LYS A 165 -10.83 -5.23 -28.33
C LYS A 165 -11.01 -6.00 -29.65
N ALA A 166 -11.52 -7.23 -29.58
CA ALA A 166 -11.90 -8.02 -30.75
C ALA A 166 -13.08 -7.40 -31.51
N ALA A 167 -14.13 -6.97 -30.79
CA ALA A 167 -15.31 -6.33 -31.36
C ALA A 167 -15.03 -4.97 -32.03
N THR A 168 -14.06 -4.20 -31.52
CA THR A 168 -13.69 -2.89 -32.08
C THR A 168 -12.74 -2.98 -33.28
N GLY A 169 -12.40 -4.18 -33.77
CA GLY A 169 -11.67 -4.40 -35.04
C GLY A 169 -10.22 -3.85 -35.09
N ARG A 170 -9.74 -3.19 -34.03
CA ARG A 170 -8.38 -2.62 -33.95
C ARG A 170 -7.27 -3.69 -34.01
N GLY A 171 -7.59 -4.96 -33.80
CA GLY A 171 -6.66 -6.08 -33.99
C GLY A 171 -6.43 -6.48 -35.45
N ARG A 172 -7.31 -6.10 -36.40
CA ARG A 172 -7.25 -6.61 -37.79
C ARG A 172 -6.40 -5.76 -38.74
N LYS A 173 -6.00 -4.54 -38.35
CA LYS A 173 -5.26 -3.59 -39.22
C LYS A 173 -3.73 -3.76 -39.23
N LYS A 174 -3.16 -4.80 -38.62
CA LYS A 174 -1.69 -5.05 -38.62
C LYS A 174 -1.24 -6.24 -39.48
N ARG A 175 -2.06 -6.69 -40.43
CA ARG A 175 -1.73 -7.77 -41.37
C ARG A 175 -2.07 -7.40 -42.82
N VAL A 176 -1.70 -6.22 -43.29
CA VAL A 176 -1.51 -5.96 -44.74
C VAL A 176 -0.46 -4.85 -44.90
N ALA A 177 0.47 -5.08 -45.83
CA ALA A 177 1.62 -4.29 -46.26
C ALA A 177 2.94 -4.66 -45.58
#